data_AF-A0A7K8WJT9-F1
#
_entry.id   AF-A0A7K8WJT9-F1
#
_cell.length_a   1.000
_cell.length_b   1.000
_cell.length_c   1.000
_cell.angle_alpha   90.00
_cell.angle_beta   90.00
_cell.angle_gamma   90.00
#
_symmetry.space_group_name_H-M   'P 1'
#
loop_
_entity.id
_entity.type
_entity.pdbx_description
1 polymer ?
#
loop_
_entity_poly.entity_id
_entity_poly.type
_entity_poly.pdbx_seq_one_letter_code
_entity_poly.pdbx_strand_id
1 'polypeptide(L)'
;VFTLIFTIEMIMKIIALDPYYYFQQKWNVFDSLVVLIGLLSFGTNLSPFRLIRIFKLAKSWPALNTLMKIILNSFGALSNLTLVLAITVFIFAVVGMQFLGSDYVKNYHKISTSGDLRWHMKDFSHSILIIFRILCGEWIEMMWECMEVAGKKKCLTIFLLVLVIGNLVVLNLFIALLLSSFNTDASGGQEEPEERTKCQIALARIHKGLKSVKDRILGHCSRKMRGSLKKTDKKKTLVEISGKST
;
A
#
# COMPACT_ATOMS: atom_id res chain seq x y z
N VAL A 1 10.47 -30.43 -16.49
CA VAL A 1 11.25 -30.84 -15.30
C VAL A 1 11.09 -29.85 -14.14
N PHE A 2 11.62 -28.62 -14.20
CA PHE A 2 11.53 -27.65 -13.07
C PHE A 2 10.12 -27.43 -12.52
N THR A 3 9.10 -27.24 -13.36
CA THR A 3 7.72 -27.05 -12.90
C THR A 3 7.17 -28.27 -12.14
N LEU A 4 7.54 -29.48 -12.57
CA LEU A 4 7.09 -30.72 -11.94
C LEU A 4 7.68 -30.85 -10.53
N ILE A 5 8.97 -30.53 -10.37
CA ILE A 5 9.65 -30.49 -9.07
C ILE A 5 8.94 -29.51 -8.12
N PHE A 6 8.62 -28.30 -8.60
CA PHE A 6 7.89 -27.32 -7.78
C PHE A 6 6.45 -27.73 -7.48
N THR A 7 5.81 -28.48 -8.38
CA THR A 7 4.46 -29.00 -8.13
C THR A 7 4.49 -30.05 -7.01
N ILE A 8 5.48 -30.93 -7.03
CA ILE A 8 5.69 -31.93 -5.98
C ILE A 8 6.03 -31.25 -4.64
N GLU A 9 6.91 -30.24 -4.64
CA GLU A 9 7.24 -29.44 -3.45
C GLU A 9 6.00 -28.75 -2.86
N MET A 10 5.14 -28.19 -3.71
CA MET A 10 3.88 -27.56 -3.30
C MET A 10 2.94 -28.58 -2.64
N ILE A 11 2.73 -29.74 -3.27
CA ILE A 11 1.86 -30.81 -2.75
C ILE A 11 2.38 -31.32 -1.40
N MET A 12 3.69 -31.56 -1.28
CA MET A 12 4.29 -32.00 -0.02
C MET A 12 4.07 -30.96 1.10
N LYS A 13 4.23 -29.66 0.82
CA LYS A 13 4.01 -28.60 1.82
C LYS A 13 2.54 -28.51 2.26
N ILE A 14 1.59 -28.69 1.34
CA ILE A 14 0.16 -28.66 1.68
C ILE A 14 -0.21 -29.82 2.60
N ILE A 15 0.33 -31.01 2.35
CA ILE A 15 0.10 -32.20 3.19
C ILE A 15 0.75 -32.01 4.57
N ALA A 16 1.95 -31.43 4.62
CA ALA A 16 2.69 -31.27 5.88
C ALA A 16 2.17 -30.16 6.80
N LEU A 17 1.59 -29.09 6.25
CA LEU A 17 1.23 -27.87 7.00
C LEU A 17 -0.29 -27.67 7.16
N ASP A 18 -1.12 -28.60 6.68
CA ASP A 18 -2.55 -28.40 6.41
C ASP A 18 -2.83 -27.25 5.40
N PRO A 19 -3.86 -27.40 4.55
CA PRO A 19 -4.19 -26.36 3.56
C PRO A 19 -4.42 -24.98 4.19
N TYR A 20 -5.03 -24.93 5.38
CA TYR A 20 -5.37 -23.68 6.05
C TYR A 20 -4.12 -22.87 6.45
N TYR A 21 -3.14 -23.48 7.10
CA TYR A 21 -1.91 -22.76 7.49
C TYR A 21 -0.99 -22.51 6.29
N TYR A 22 -1.03 -23.37 5.27
CA TYR A 22 -0.28 -23.16 4.04
C TYR A 22 -0.67 -21.83 3.35
N PHE A 23 -1.97 -21.57 3.19
CA PHE A 23 -2.46 -20.36 2.52
C PHE A 23 -2.40 -19.08 3.37
N GLN A 24 -2.13 -19.17 4.68
CA GLN A 24 -1.88 -17.96 5.49
C GLN A 24 -0.50 -17.34 5.21
N GLN A 25 0.49 -18.15 4.79
CA GLN A 25 1.82 -17.62 4.48
C GLN A 25 1.86 -17.01 3.07
N LYS A 26 2.00 -15.67 2.99
CA LYS A 26 2.04 -14.91 1.73
C LYS A 26 3.03 -15.47 0.69
N TRP A 27 4.19 -15.96 1.14
CA TRP A 27 5.20 -16.57 0.27
C TRP A 27 4.77 -17.91 -0.32
N ASN A 28 4.01 -18.72 0.43
CA ASN A 28 3.48 -19.99 -0.04
C ASN A 28 2.33 -19.76 -1.03
N VAL A 29 1.47 -18.77 -0.77
CA VAL A 29 0.42 -18.34 -1.72
C VAL A 29 1.05 -17.91 -3.05
N PHE A 30 2.10 -17.10 -3.00
CA PHE A 30 2.82 -16.68 -4.20
C PHE A 30 3.46 -17.86 -4.94
N ASP A 31 4.13 -18.77 -4.23
CA ASP A 31 4.74 -19.98 -4.83
C ASP A 31 3.69 -20.88 -5.50
N SER A 32 2.53 -21.06 -4.86
CA SER A 32 1.40 -21.81 -5.40
C SER A 32 0.84 -21.17 -6.69
N LEU A 33 0.69 -19.85 -6.72
CA LEU A 33 0.27 -19.10 -7.92
C LEU A 33 1.26 -19.31 -9.08
N VAL A 34 2.56 -19.23 -8.81
CA VAL A 34 3.62 -19.43 -9.81
C VAL A 34 3.59 -20.86 -10.38
N VAL A 35 3.36 -21.85 -9.52
CA VAL A 35 3.22 -23.26 -9.94
C VAL A 35 1.97 -23.45 -10.80
N LEU A 36 0.83 -22.86 -10.41
CA LEU A 36 -0.43 -22.94 -11.16
C LEU A 36 -0.31 -22.33 -12.56
N ILE A 37 0.24 -21.10 -12.66
CA ILE A 37 0.53 -20.45 -13.96
C ILE A 37 1.50 -21.31 -14.78
N GLY A 38 2.47 -21.92 -14.10
CA GLY A 38 3.43 -22.80 -14.74
C GLY A 38 2.81 -24.06 -15.34
N LEU A 39 1.79 -24.63 -14.71
CA LEU A 39 1.01 -25.77 -15.22
C LEU A 39 0.08 -25.34 -16.38
N LEU A 40 -0.61 -24.20 -16.24
CA LEU A 40 -1.44 -23.62 -17.31
C LEU A 40 -0.64 -23.36 -18.59
N SER A 41 0.60 -22.89 -18.45
CA SER A 41 1.52 -22.66 -19.57
C SER A 41 2.02 -23.93 -20.28
N PHE A 42 1.78 -25.15 -19.75
CA PHE A 42 2.04 -26.38 -20.49
C PHE A 42 0.90 -26.75 -21.43
N GLY A 43 -0.34 -26.43 -21.06
CA GLY A 43 -1.52 -26.73 -21.88
C GLY A 43 -1.82 -25.66 -22.94
N THR A 44 -1.27 -24.46 -22.79
CA THR A 44 -1.49 -23.31 -23.67
C THR A 44 -0.15 -22.66 -24.00
N ASN A 45 0.05 -22.19 -25.24
CA ASN A 45 1.30 -21.53 -25.70
C ASN A 45 1.53 -20.15 -25.06
N LEU A 46 1.45 -20.07 -23.74
CA LEU A 46 1.60 -18.89 -22.90
C LEU A 46 3.06 -18.69 -22.48
N SER A 47 3.96 -18.70 -23.47
CA SER A 47 5.40 -18.46 -23.33
C SER A 47 5.80 -17.26 -22.44
N PRO A 48 5.12 -16.09 -22.47
CA PRO A 48 5.52 -14.95 -21.64
C PRO A 48 5.28 -15.17 -20.13
N PHE A 49 4.32 -16.01 -19.74
CA PHE A 49 3.99 -16.25 -18.33
C PHE A 49 5.05 -17.07 -17.59
N ARG A 50 5.96 -17.71 -18.33
CA ARG A 50 7.11 -18.42 -17.76
C ARG A 50 8.06 -17.49 -16.99
N LEU A 51 8.13 -16.21 -17.37
CA LEU A 51 8.98 -15.20 -16.73
C LEU A 51 8.53 -14.88 -15.30
N ILE A 52 7.26 -15.11 -14.95
CA ILE A 52 6.74 -14.89 -13.59
C ILE A 52 7.52 -15.72 -12.54
N ARG A 53 8.12 -16.84 -12.96
CA ARG A 53 8.97 -17.68 -12.09
C ARG A 53 10.24 -16.98 -11.61
N ILE A 54 10.72 -15.95 -12.32
CA ILE A 54 11.90 -15.18 -11.92
C ILE A 54 11.68 -14.41 -10.62
N PHE A 55 10.43 -14.06 -10.32
CA PHE A 55 10.07 -13.41 -9.05
C PHE A 55 10.24 -14.33 -7.84
N LYS A 56 10.46 -15.65 -8.01
CA LYS A 56 10.90 -16.50 -6.90
C LYS A 56 12.26 -16.05 -6.34
N LEU A 57 13.11 -15.41 -7.16
CA LEU A 57 14.37 -14.80 -6.72
C LEU A 57 14.14 -13.69 -5.69
N ALA A 58 12.93 -13.11 -5.62
CA ALA A 58 12.59 -12.10 -4.62
C ALA A 58 12.61 -12.68 -3.20
N LYS A 59 12.46 -14.00 -3.04
CA LYS A 59 12.56 -14.67 -1.74
C LYS A 59 14.02 -14.81 -1.27
N SER A 60 14.92 -15.14 -2.19
CA SER A 60 16.32 -15.43 -1.88
C SER A 60 17.20 -14.19 -1.85
N TRP A 61 16.80 -13.11 -2.55
CA TRP A 61 17.62 -11.90 -2.67
C TRP A 61 17.02 -10.73 -1.85
N PRO A 62 17.70 -10.26 -0.79
CA PRO A 62 17.13 -9.27 0.13
C PRO A 62 16.82 -7.93 -0.57
N ALA A 63 17.63 -7.51 -1.56
CA ALA A 63 17.36 -6.32 -2.35
C ALA A 63 16.02 -6.41 -3.11
N LEU A 64 15.76 -7.53 -3.78
CA LEU A 64 14.53 -7.75 -4.55
C LEU A 64 13.29 -7.93 -3.65
N ASN A 65 13.46 -8.54 -2.47
CA ASN A 65 12.41 -8.60 -1.44
C ASN A 65 11.99 -7.20 -0.99
N THR A 66 12.96 -6.33 -0.73
CA THR A 66 12.69 -4.94 -0.35
C THR A 66 12.00 -4.17 -1.48
N LEU A 67 12.44 -4.33 -2.73
CA LEU A 67 11.77 -3.72 -3.89
C LEU A 67 10.31 -4.18 -4.01
N MET A 68 10.04 -5.47 -3.85
CA MET A 68 8.68 -6.02 -3.90
C MET A 68 7.79 -5.43 -2.80
N LYS A 69 8.32 -5.30 -1.58
CA LYS A 69 7.60 -4.66 -0.47
C LYS A 69 7.30 -3.19 -0.75
N ILE A 70 8.25 -2.44 -1.32
CA ILE A 70 8.04 -1.05 -1.73
C ILE A 70 6.91 -0.97 -2.76
N ILE A 71 6.96 -1.79 -3.82
CA ILE A 71 5.93 -1.81 -4.86
C ILE A 71 4.54 -2.11 -4.27
N LEU A 72 4.43 -3.13 -3.40
CA LEU A 72 3.15 -3.51 -2.80
C LEU A 72 2.61 -2.47 -1.81
N ASN A 73 3.48 -1.85 -1.01
CA ASN A 73 3.09 -0.80 -0.08
C ASN A 73 2.66 0.48 -0.82
N SER A 74 3.41 0.85 -1.85
CA SER A 74 3.07 1.96 -2.73
C SER A 74 1.76 1.70 -3.48
N PHE A 75 1.51 0.48 -3.96
CA PHE A 75 0.27 0.18 -4.68
C PHE A 75 -0.99 0.38 -3.83
N GLY A 76 -0.93 0.06 -2.54
CA GLY A 76 -2.03 0.31 -1.60
C GLY A 76 -2.36 1.80 -1.48
N ALA A 77 -1.33 2.63 -1.27
CA ALA A 77 -1.47 4.09 -1.18
C ALA A 77 -1.88 4.74 -2.51
N LEU A 78 -1.44 4.18 -3.64
CA LEU A 78 -1.71 4.70 -4.98
C LEU A 78 -3.01 4.19 -5.61
N SER A 79 -3.69 3.21 -5.00
CA SER A 79 -4.85 2.54 -5.58
C SER A 79 -6.02 3.48 -5.90
N ASN A 80 -6.35 4.39 -4.98
CA ASN A 80 -7.43 5.36 -5.15
C ASN A 80 -7.17 6.32 -6.31
N LEU A 81 -5.93 6.83 -6.40
CA LEU A 81 -5.51 7.76 -7.44
C LEU A 81 -5.42 7.07 -8.82
N THR A 82 -4.95 5.82 -8.84
CA THR A 82 -4.92 4.98 -10.04
C THR A 82 -6.33 4.72 -10.56
N LEU A 83 -7.31 4.51 -9.68
CA LEU A 83 -8.71 4.31 -10.07
C LEU A 83 -9.29 5.56 -10.76
N VAL A 84 -9.00 6.76 -10.26
CA VAL A 84 -9.42 8.01 -10.89
C VAL A 84 -8.80 8.18 -12.28
N LEU A 85 -7.51 7.87 -12.43
CA LEU A 85 -6.85 7.88 -13.74
C LEU A 85 -7.48 6.87 -14.69
N ALA A 86 -7.74 5.64 -14.21
CA ALA A 86 -8.34 4.58 -15.02
C ALA A 86 -9.75 4.95 -15.50
N ILE A 87 -10.59 5.54 -14.64
CA ILE A 87 -11.92 6.03 -15.03
C ILE A 87 -11.80 7.15 -16.07
N THR A 88 -10.85 8.07 -15.89
CA THR A 88 -10.64 9.17 -16.83
C THR A 88 -10.24 8.66 -18.21
N VAL A 89 -9.27 7.74 -18.27
CA VAL A 89 -8.85 7.07 -19.51
C VAL A 89 -10.01 6.31 -20.13
N PHE A 90 -10.80 5.60 -19.33
CA PHE A 90 -11.98 4.86 -19.78
C PHE A 90 -13.01 5.77 -20.45
N ILE A 91 -13.38 6.88 -19.81
CA ILE A 91 -14.36 7.85 -20.34
C ILE A 91 -13.87 8.39 -21.68
N PHE A 92 -12.63 8.85 -21.76
CA PHE A 92 -12.09 9.40 -23.00
C PHE A 92 -11.91 8.36 -24.10
N ALA A 93 -11.57 7.11 -23.77
CA ALA A 93 -11.49 6.04 -24.75
C ALA A 93 -12.86 5.73 -25.35
N VAL A 94 -13.91 5.71 -24.53
CA VAL A 94 -15.29 5.52 -25.00
C VAL A 94 -15.75 6.70 -25.85
N VAL A 95 -15.48 7.94 -25.42
CA VAL A 95 -15.80 9.14 -26.22
C VAL A 95 -15.07 9.12 -27.56
N GLY A 96 -13.77 8.86 -27.56
CA GLY A 96 -12.98 8.75 -28.79
C GLY A 96 -13.52 7.69 -29.74
N MET A 97 -13.82 6.50 -29.23
CA MET A 97 -14.39 5.41 -30.02
C MET A 97 -15.77 5.75 -30.59
N GLN A 98 -16.66 6.36 -29.79
CA GLN A 98 -18.02 6.70 -30.24
C GLN A 98 -18.01 7.81 -31.30
N PHE A 99 -17.19 8.85 -31.13
CA PHE A 99 -17.20 10.01 -32.02
C PHE A 99 -16.30 9.85 -33.23
N LEU A 100 -15.20 9.10 -33.14
CA LEU A 100 -14.20 8.94 -34.21
C LEU A 100 -14.18 7.54 -34.81
N GLY A 101 -14.65 6.51 -34.11
CA GLY A 101 -14.52 5.11 -34.53
C GLY A 101 -15.17 4.82 -35.89
N SER A 102 -16.37 5.37 -36.14
CA SER A 102 -17.05 5.23 -37.44
C SER A 102 -16.26 5.86 -38.59
N ASP A 103 -15.60 6.99 -38.36
CA ASP A 103 -14.78 7.67 -39.37
C ASP A 103 -13.50 6.84 -39.64
N TYR A 104 -12.87 6.25 -38.61
CA TYR A 104 -11.73 5.33 -38.77
C TYR A 104 -12.08 4.04 -39.52
N VAL A 105 -13.32 3.54 -39.43
CA VAL A 105 -13.76 2.37 -40.21
C VAL A 105 -13.96 2.72 -41.68
N LYS A 106 -14.49 3.91 -41.99
CA LYS A 106 -14.81 4.31 -43.37
C LYS A 106 -13.61 4.85 -44.14
N ASN A 107 -12.76 5.65 -43.48
CA ASN A 107 -11.72 6.43 -44.12
C ASN A 107 -10.29 5.92 -43.85
N TYR A 108 -10.15 4.67 -43.40
CA TYR A 108 -8.83 4.08 -43.07
C TYR A 108 -7.81 4.13 -44.22
N HIS A 109 -8.30 4.06 -45.47
CA HIS A 109 -7.50 4.05 -46.69
C HIS A 109 -6.69 5.33 -46.89
N LYS A 110 -7.04 6.43 -46.19
CA LYS A 110 -6.28 7.68 -46.24
C LYS A 110 -4.97 7.63 -45.45
N ILE A 111 -4.86 6.73 -44.47
CA ILE A 111 -3.65 6.57 -43.65
C ILE A 111 -2.88 5.30 -44.02
N SER A 112 -3.58 4.21 -44.36
CA SER A 112 -2.94 2.91 -44.62
C SER A 112 -3.58 2.19 -45.79
N THR A 113 -2.73 1.73 -46.73
CA THR A 113 -3.13 0.94 -47.89
C THR A 113 -3.52 -0.49 -47.51
N SER A 114 -2.98 -1.03 -46.41
CA SER A 114 -3.13 -2.44 -46.03
C SER A 114 -4.32 -2.72 -45.10
N GLY A 115 -5.07 -1.69 -44.67
CA GLY A 115 -6.19 -1.83 -43.73
C GLY A 115 -5.79 -2.02 -42.25
N ASP A 116 -4.57 -2.52 -42.02
CA ASP A 116 -3.98 -2.65 -40.69
C ASP A 116 -3.44 -1.30 -40.21
N LEU A 117 -4.17 -0.69 -39.28
CA LEU A 117 -3.73 0.50 -38.57
C LEU A 117 -3.17 0.05 -37.22
N ARG A 118 -1.96 0.51 -36.88
CA ARG A 118 -1.38 0.25 -35.56
C ARG A 118 -2.09 1.04 -34.46
N TRP A 119 -2.52 2.25 -34.80
CA TRP A 119 -3.21 3.16 -33.91
C TRP A 119 -4.53 3.59 -34.55
N HIS A 120 -5.65 3.16 -33.98
CA HIS A 120 -6.98 3.61 -34.41
C HIS A 120 -7.98 3.65 -33.26
N MET A 121 -9.05 4.42 -33.41
CA MET A 121 -10.16 4.47 -32.45
C MET A 121 -11.39 3.65 -32.86
N LYS A 122 -11.22 2.63 -33.72
CA LYS A 122 -12.32 1.71 -34.10
C LYS A 122 -12.80 0.86 -32.93
N ASP A 123 -11.85 0.38 -32.12
CA ASP A 123 -12.11 -0.53 -30.99
C ASP A 123 -11.75 0.12 -29.66
N PHE A 124 -12.37 -0.38 -28.59
CA PHE A 124 -12.17 0.12 -27.24
C PHE A 124 -10.72 -0.04 -26.74
N SER A 125 -10.10 -1.20 -26.97
CA SER A 125 -8.73 -1.49 -26.52
C SER A 125 -7.69 -0.56 -27.17
N HIS A 126 -7.76 -0.39 -28.48
CA HIS A 126 -6.89 0.51 -29.23
C HIS A 126 -7.15 1.98 -28.85
N SER A 127 -8.41 2.35 -28.60
CA SER A 127 -8.76 3.70 -28.12
C SER A 127 -8.14 4.00 -26.75
N ILE A 128 -8.14 3.04 -25.81
CA ILE A 128 -7.44 3.19 -24.52
C ILE A 128 -5.95 3.50 -24.74
N LEU A 129 -5.29 2.74 -25.61
CA LEU A 129 -3.85 2.91 -25.87
C LEU A 129 -3.53 4.28 -26.48
N ILE A 130 -4.40 4.79 -27.37
CA ILE A 130 -4.23 6.14 -27.93
C ILE A 130 -4.41 7.21 -26.85
N ILE A 131 -5.46 7.11 -26.03
CA ILE A 131 -5.68 8.07 -24.93
C ILE A 131 -4.49 8.04 -23.96
N PHE A 132 -4.01 6.84 -23.60
CA PHE A 132 -2.81 6.69 -22.77
C PHE A 132 -1.59 7.38 -23.40
N ARG A 133 -1.36 7.16 -24.70
CA ARG A 133 -0.26 7.80 -25.46
C ARG A 133 -0.35 9.33 -25.49
N ILE A 134 -1.56 9.87 -25.63
CA ILE A 134 -1.83 11.32 -25.56
C ILE A 134 -1.47 11.88 -24.17
N LEU A 135 -1.86 11.19 -23.09
CA LEU A 135 -1.52 11.57 -21.72
C LEU A 135 -0.02 11.49 -21.42
N CYS A 136 0.71 10.61 -22.12
CA CYS A 136 2.18 10.55 -22.08
C CYS A 136 2.87 11.70 -22.84
N GLY A 137 2.11 12.55 -23.54
CA GLY A 137 2.63 13.69 -24.29
C GLY A 137 2.83 13.46 -25.79
N GLU A 138 2.59 12.25 -26.29
CA GLU A 138 2.74 11.89 -27.70
C GLU A 138 1.41 12.04 -28.47
N TRP A 139 0.89 13.26 -28.53
CA TRP A 139 -0.45 13.53 -29.09
C TRP A 139 -0.44 14.04 -30.54
N ILE A 140 0.66 14.66 -30.99
CA ILE A 140 0.74 15.32 -32.30
C ILE A 140 0.54 14.33 -33.45
N GLU A 141 1.33 13.24 -33.50
CA GLU A 141 1.24 12.23 -34.57
C GLU A 141 -0.18 11.66 -34.68
N MET A 142 -0.75 11.29 -33.53
CA MET A 142 -2.11 10.73 -33.45
C MET A 142 -3.18 11.71 -33.91
N MET A 143 -2.99 12.99 -33.62
CA MET A 143 -3.90 14.05 -34.04
C MET A 143 -3.86 14.25 -35.56
N TRP A 144 -2.66 14.25 -36.17
CA TRP A 144 -2.51 14.37 -37.63
C TRP A 144 -3.24 13.26 -38.36
N GLU A 145 -3.04 12.00 -37.93
CA GLU A 145 -3.75 10.85 -38.49
C GLU A 145 -5.28 10.98 -38.33
N CYS A 146 -5.75 11.38 -37.15
CA CYS A 146 -7.17 11.63 -36.92
C CYS A 146 -7.73 12.69 -37.88
N MET A 147 -7.03 13.81 -38.05
CA MET A 147 -7.49 14.93 -38.88
C MET A 147 -7.68 14.52 -40.34
N GLU A 148 -6.86 13.59 -40.84
CA GLU A 148 -6.99 13.04 -42.18
C GLU A 148 -8.25 12.17 -42.34
N VAL A 149 -8.59 11.41 -41.30
CA VAL A 149 -9.71 10.46 -41.29
C VAL A 149 -11.06 11.10 -40.97
N ALA A 150 -11.17 11.83 -39.86
CA ALA A 150 -12.44 12.33 -39.33
C ALA A 150 -12.62 13.84 -39.54
N GLY A 151 -11.58 14.53 -40.00
CA GLY A 151 -11.58 15.96 -40.29
C GLY A 151 -11.10 16.83 -39.13
N LYS A 152 -10.56 17.99 -39.50
CA LYS A 152 -9.84 18.91 -38.60
C LYS A 152 -10.63 19.30 -37.35
N LYS A 153 -11.88 19.74 -37.53
CA LYS A 153 -12.71 20.30 -36.45
C LYS A 153 -12.99 19.27 -35.34
N LYS A 154 -13.47 18.08 -35.70
CA LYS A 154 -13.81 17.02 -34.74
C LYS A 154 -12.58 16.55 -33.96
N CYS A 155 -11.49 16.26 -34.67
CA CYS A 155 -10.25 15.78 -34.05
C CYS A 155 -9.63 16.80 -33.12
N LEU A 156 -9.50 18.07 -33.55
CA LEU A 156 -8.97 19.13 -32.69
C LEU A 156 -9.79 19.30 -31.42
N THR A 157 -11.13 19.30 -31.51
CA THR A 157 -11.98 19.43 -30.32
C THR A 157 -11.76 18.28 -29.34
N ILE A 158 -11.77 17.03 -29.79
CA ILE A 158 -11.61 15.86 -28.91
C ILE A 158 -10.19 15.80 -28.34
N PHE A 159 -9.16 16.00 -29.17
CA PHE A 159 -7.76 15.92 -28.72
C PHE A 159 -7.40 17.04 -27.74
N LEU A 160 -7.85 18.27 -27.97
CA LEU A 160 -7.62 19.37 -27.03
C LEU A 160 -8.38 19.15 -25.71
N LEU A 161 -9.61 18.62 -25.77
CA LEU A 161 -10.37 18.26 -24.58
C LEU A 161 -9.63 17.21 -23.73
N VAL A 162 -9.13 16.15 -24.36
CA VAL A 162 -8.35 15.10 -23.69
C VAL A 162 -7.04 15.66 -23.15
N LEU A 163 -6.33 16.50 -23.90
CA LEU A 163 -5.06 17.08 -23.49
C LEU A 163 -5.25 17.98 -22.25
N VAL A 164 -6.24 18.87 -22.27
CA VAL A 164 -6.47 19.81 -21.17
C VAL A 164 -7.00 19.10 -19.93
N ILE A 165 -8.09 18.34 -20.06
CA ILE A 165 -8.72 17.68 -18.91
C ILE A 165 -7.87 16.52 -18.41
N GLY A 166 -7.36 15.70 -19.32
CA GLY A 166 -6.52 14.56 -18.99
C GLY A 166 -5.23 14.96 -18.28
N ASN A 167 -4.52 15.96 -18.79
CA ASN A 167 -3.30 16.42 -18.12
C ASN A 167 -3.60 17.14 -16.80
N LEU A 168 -4.74 17.84 -16.68
CA LEU A 168 -5.18 18.39 -15.40
C LEU A 168 -5.41 17.29 -14.36
N VAL A 169 -6.06 16.19 -14.76
CA VAL A 169 -6.23 15.02 -13.89
C VAL A 169 -4.87 14.43 -13.52
N VAL A 170 -3.99 14.14 -14.50
CA VAL A 170 -2.66 13.58 -14.24
C VAL A 170 -1.83 14.48 -13.31
N LEU A 171 -1.85 15.79 -13.53
CA LEU A 171 -1.16 16.77 -12.69
C LEU A 171 -1.73 16.78 -11.27
N ASN A 172 -3.05 16.81 -11.12
CA ASN A 172 -3.70 16.78 -9.81
C ASN A 172 -3.41 15.47 -9.06
N LEU A 173 -3.37 14.34 -9.75
CA LEU A 173 -2.96 13.06 -9.17
C LEU A 173 -1.50 13.09 -8.74
N PHE A 174 -0.61 13.65 -9.56
CA PHE A 174 0.81 13.81 -9.20
C PHE A 174 1.01 14.69 -7.96
N ILE A 175 0.30 15.81 -7.88
CA ILE A 175 0.32 16.69 -6.69
C ILE A 175 -0.21 15.93 -5.46
N ALA A 176 -1.32 15.21 -5.59
CA ALA A 176 -1.87 14.41 -4.51
C ALA A 176 -0.88 13.34 -4.01
N LEU A 177 -0.14 12.70 -4.92
CA LEU A 177 0.91 11.74 -4.57
C LEU A 177 2.04 12.40 -3.79
N LEU A 178 2.53 13.54 -4.24
CA LEU A 178 3.60 14.28 -3.55
C LEU A 178 3.18 14.74 -2.16
N LEU A 179 1.95 15.26 -2.02
CA LEU A 179 1.39 15.63 -0.73
C LEU A 179 1.25 14.41 0.19
N SER A 180 0.82 13.27 -0.36
CA SER A 180 0.73 12.03 0.39
C SER A 180 2.10 11.51 0.81
N SER A 181 3.15 11.64 -0.02
CA SER A 181 4.51 11.25 0.37
C SER A 181 5.07 12.13 1.47
N PHE A 182 4.87 13.46 1.39
CA PHE A 182 5.31 14.37 2.46
C PHE A 182 4.57 14.12 3.79
N ASN A 183 3.27 13.81 3.73
CA ASN A 183 2.51 13.41 4.93
C ASN A 183 2.95 12.03 5.46
N THR A 184 3.37 11.12 4.59
CA THR A 184 3.91 9.82 5.01
C THR A 184 5.24 9.99 5.73
N ASP A 185 6.09 10.92 5.31
CA ASP A 185 7.36 11.23 6.02
C ASP A 185 7.11 11.94 7.36
N ALA A 186 6.08 12.80 7.44
CA ALA A 186 5.68 13.46 8.69
C ALA A 186 5.02 12.51 9.71
N SER A 187 4.33 11.47 9.23
CA SER A 187 3.70 10.43 10.06
C SER A 187 4.60 9.19 10.26
N GLY A 188 5.64 9.01 9.44
CA GLY A 188 6.70 8.03 9.61
C GLY A 188 7.68 8.39 10.74
N GLY A 189 7.57 9.60 11.27
CA GLY A 189 8.10 10.00 12.58
C GLY A 189 7.19 9.64 13.77
N GLN A 190 6.06 8.94 13.57
CA GLN A 190 5.37 8.29 14.68
C GLN A 190 6.08 6.97 15.01
N GLU A 191 7.07 7.10 15.89
CA GLU A 191 7.45 6.14 16.93
C GLU A 191 7.12 4.68 16.61
N GLU A 192 8.16 3.95 16.21
CA GLU A 192 8.29 2.51 16.42
C GLU A 192 7.46 2.04 17.64
N PRO A 193 6.63 0.99 17.53
CA PRO A 193 5.93 0.43 18.69
C PRO A 193 6.90 0.04 19.81
N GLU A 194 8.20 -0.13 19.51
CA GLU A 194 9.27 -0.31 20.48
C GLU A 194 9.48 0.90 21.42
N GLU A 195 9.38 2.14 20.91
CA GLU A 195 9.56 3.37 21.72
C GLU A 195 8.36 3.65 22.63
N ARG A 196 7.13 3.52 22.10
CA ARG A 196 5.91 3.64 22.92
C ARG A 196 5.91 2.62 24.06
N THR A 197 6.42 1.42 23.82
CA THR A 197 6.53 0.37 24.83
C THR A 197 7.59 0.71 25.88
N LYS A 198 8.76 1.22 25.49
CA LYS A 198 9.82 1.66 26.43
C LYS A 198 9.36 2.83 27.30
N CYS A 199 8.67 3.82 26.72
CA CYS A 199 8.17 4.98 27.45
C CYS A 199 7.04 4.60 28.43
N GLN A 200 6.10 3.75 28.02
CA GLN A 200 5.07 3.22 28.91
C GLN A 200 5.66 2.38 30.06
N ILE A 201 6.68 1.56 29.80
CA ILE A 201 7.40 0.82 30.83
C ILE A 201 8.11 1.78 31.80
N ALA A 202 8.73 2.85 31.29
CA ALA A 202 9.39 3.86 32.12
C ALA A 202 8.38 4.61 33.02
N LEU A 203 7.24 5.04 32.46
CA LEU A 203 6.16 5.68 33.22
C LEU A 203 5.57 4.76 34.29
N ALA A 204 5.36 3.48 33.97
CA ALA A 204 4.89 2.48 34.94
C ALA A 204 5.90 2.28 36.09
N ARG A 205 7.21 2.27 35.80
CA ARG A 205 8.26 2.20 36.83
C ARG A 205 8.29 3.43 37.72
N ILE A 206 8.15 4.62 37.15
CA ILE A 206 8.09 5.89 37.89
C ILE A 206 6.88 5.92 38.81
N HIS A 207 5.69 5.55 38.32
CA HIS A 207 4.48 5.51 39.14
C HIS A 207 4.60 4.51 40.30
N LYS A 208 5.19 3.33 40.05
CA LYS A 208 5.44 2.32 41.09
C LYS A 208 6.44 2.82 42.13
N GLY A 209 7.49 3.53 41.69
CA GLY A 209 8.46 4.19 42.56
C GLY A 209 7.80 5.26 43.44
N LEU A 210 6.99 6.12 42.84
CA LEU A 210 6.28 7.20 43.53
C LEU A 210 5.30 6.65 44.59
N LYS A 211 4.59 5.55 44.26
CA LYS A 211 3.71 4.86 45.21
C LYS A 211 4.49 4.24 46.37
N SER A 212 5.61 3.58 46.10
CA SER A 212 6.50 3.03 47.13
C SER A 212 7.07 4.12 48.06
N VAL A 213 7.41 5.29 47.51
CA VAL A 213 7.89 6.43 48.31
C VAL A 213 6.75 7.00 49.16
N LYS A 214 5.57 7.18 48.58
CA LYS A 214 4.37 7.64 49.29
C LYS A 214 4.04 6.71 50.47
N ASP A 215 4.01 5.40 50.25
CA ASP A 215 3.70 4.41 51.29
C ASP A 215 4.80 4.37 52.37
N ARG A 216 6.07 4.56 52.01
CA ARG A 216 7.18 4.63 52.95
C ARG A 216 7.12 5.89 53.82
N ILE A 217 6.82 7.06 53.23
CA ILE A 217 6.66 8.32 53.96
C ILE A 217 5.44 8.25 54.88
N LEU A 218 4.30 7.76 54.36
CA LEU A 218 3.07 7.62 55.15
C LEU A 218 3.27 6.63 56.31
N GLY A 219 3.97 5.51 56.08
CA GLY A 219 4.33 4.54 57.12
C GLY A 219 5.29 5.10 58.16
N HIS A 220 6.24 5.94 57.76
CA HIS A 220 7.17 6.60 58.68
C HIS A 220 6.47 7.65 59.54
N CYS A 221 5.57 8.43 58.94
CA CYS A 221 4.78 9.44 59.66
C CYS A 221 3.83 8.78 60.66
N SER A 222 3.15 7.71 60.25
CA SER A 222 2.26 6.90 61.10
C SER A 222 3.00 6.27 62.29
N ARG A 223 4.21 5.71 62.06
CA ARG A 223 5.03 5.15 63.15
C ARG A 223 5.54 6.22 64.10
N LYS A 224 5.96 7.39 63.60
CA LYS A 224 6.44 8.51 64.42
C LYS A 224 5.32 9.06 65.32
N MET A 225 4.10 9.19 64.78
CA MET A 225 2.91 9.58 65.55
C MET A 225 2.57 8.56 66.65
N ARG A 226 2.58 7.26 66.31
CA ARG A 226 2.29 6.17 67.27
C ARG A 226 3.36 6.04 68.37
N GLY A 227 4.63 6.35 68.06
CA GLY A 227 5.71 6.42 69.04
C GLY A 227 5.59 7.63 69.99
N SER A 228 5.09 8.77 69.50
CA SER A 228 4.84 9.96 70.31
C SER A 228 3.68 9.78 71.30
N LEU A 229 2.60 9.11 70.87
CA LEU A 229 1.49 8.75 71.77
C LEU A 229 1.96 7.80 72.90
N LYS A 230 2.72 6.75 72.59
CA LYS A 230 3.23 5.82 73.62
C LYS A 230 4.17 6.46 74.64
N LYS A 231 4.98 7.46 74.24
CA LYS A 231 5.82 8.23 75.18
C LYS A 231 4.97 9.12 76.10
N THR A 232 3.87 9.65 75.60
CA THR A 232 2.94 10.49 76.38
C THR A 232 2.18 9.65 77.40
N ASP A 233 1.78 8.42 77.04
CA ASP A 233 1.12 7.46 77.92
C ASP A 233 2.04 6.96 79.06
N LYS A 234 3.28 6.60 78.73
CA LYS A 234 4.30 6.24 79.74
C LYS A 234 4.63 7.38 80.70
N LYS A 235 4.62 8.62 80.21
CA LYS A 235 4.87 9.81 81.05
C LYS A 235 3.69 10.07 82.01
N LYS A 236 2.45 9.79 81.61
CA LYS A 236 1.27 9.84 82.49
C LYS A 236 1.29 8.76 83.57
N THR A 237 1.62 7.52 83.23
CA THR A 237 1.69 6.41 84.20
C THR A 237 2.81 6.58 85.23
N LEU A 238 3.96 7.16 84.86
CA LEU A 238 5.06 7.44 85.80
C LEU A 238 4.75 8.56 86.80
N VAL A 239 3.92 9.54 86.39
CA VAL A 239 3.45 10.62 87.28
C VAL A 239 2.39 10.09 88.26
N GLU A 240 1.55 9.16 87.84
CA GLU A 240 0.51 8.56 88.68
C GLU A 240 1.06 7.61 89.77
N ILE A 241 2.21 6.96 89.50
CA ILE A 241 2.91 6.14 90.50
C ILE A 241 3.65 7.00 91.53
N SER A 242 4.20 8.15 91.13
CA SER A 242 4.88 9.09 92.05
C SER A 242 3.92 9.86 92.96
N GLY A 243 2.64 10.00 92.59
CA GLY A 243 1.62 10.65 93.41
C GLY A 243 0.96 9.74 94.46
N LYS A 244 1.30 8.44 94.47
CA LYS A 244 0.75 7.45 95.41
C LYS A 244 1.69 7.08 96.57
N SER A 245 2.85 7.72 96.68
CA SER A 245 3.87 7.47 97.71
C SER A 245 4.20 8.72 98.53
N THR A 246 3.21 9.56 98.85
CA THR A 246 3.29 10.65 99.83
C THR A 246 1.93 10.78 100.50
#